data_AF-A0A7J2MVS9-F1
#
_entry.id   AF-A0A7J2MVS9-F1
#
_cell.length_a   1.000
_cell.length_b   1.000
_cell.length_c   1.000
_cell.angle_alpha   90.00
_cell.angle_beta   90.00
_cell.angle_gamma   90.00
#
_symmetry.space_group_name_H-M   'P 1'
#
loop_
_entity.id
_entity.type
_entity.pdbx_description
1 polymer ?
#
loop_
_entity_poly.entity_id
_entity_poly.type
_entity_poly.pdbx_seq_one_letter_code
_entity_poly.pdbx_strand_id
1 'polypeptide(L)' 'MSEEEVKKAKEEWEKFKNSLGEDVRIIGEYAHAWGTHYNGFILLEASNFDAFQSFWKKFRDTTRWYAIETHTIFGEKE' A
#
# COMPACT_ATOMS: atom_id res chain seq x y z
N MET A 1 13.50 -2.33 -14.83
CA MET A 1 12.63 -3.52 -14.68
C MET A 1 12.28 -4.03 -16.05
N SER A 2 12.35 -5.34 -16.26
CA SER A 2 11.84 -6.00 -17.46
C SER A 2 10.30 -6.01 -17.47
N GLU A 3 9.70 -6.25 -18.63
CA GLU A 3 8.23 -6.40 -18.74
C GLU A 3 7.70 -7.57 -17.89
N GLU A 4 8.49 -8.64 -17.77
CA GLU A 4 8.17 -9.80 -16.93
C GLU A 4 8.15 -9.44 -15.44
N GLU A 5 9.13 -8.64 -14.98
CA GLU A 5 9.18 -8.16 -13.59
C GLU A 5 7.99 -7.25 -13.28
N VAL A 6 7.61 -6.36 -14.20
CA VAL A 6 6.44 -5.49 -14.06
C VAL A 6 5.16 -6.34 -13.96
N LYS A 7 5.00 -7.34 -14.82
CA LYS A 7 3.82 -8.21 -14.82
C LYS A 7 3.71 -8.99 -13.52
N LYS A 8 4.82 -9.59 -13.07
CA LYS A 8 4.88 -10.33 -11.81
C LYS A 8 4.54 -9.44 -10.61
N ALA A 9 5.10 -8.22 -10.55
CA ALA A 9 4.81 -7.27 -9.48
C ALA A 9 3.32 -6.90 -9.43
N LYS A 10 2.68 -6.72 -10.59
CA LYS A 10 1.22 -6.48 -10.67
C LYS A 10 0.42 -7.67 -10.13
N GLU A 11 0.77 -8.90 -10.53
CA GLU A 11 0.08 -10.11 -10.05
C GLU A 11 0.26 -10.31 -8.53
N GLU A 12 1.46 -10.06 -8.00
CA GLU A 12 1.73 -10.10 -6.56
C GLU A 12 0.94 -9.03 -5.80
N TRP A 13 0.84 -7.83 -6.36
CA TRP A 13 0.05 -6.75 -5.80
C TRP A 13 -1.44 -7.08 -5.74
N GLU A 14 -2.02 -7.62 -6.83
CA GLU A 14 -3.42 -8.04 -6.82
C GLU A 14 -3.69 -9.17 -5.81
N LYS A 15 -2.76 -10.14 -5.70
CA LYS A 15 -2.86 -11.18 -4.66
C LYS A 15 -2.79 -10.59 -3.25
N PHE A 16 -1.91 -9.62 -3.02
CA PHE A 16 -1.81 -8.93 -1.74
C PHE A 16 -3.13 -8.22 -1.39
N LYS A 17 -3.71 -7.46 -2.33
CA LYS A 17 -4.99 -6.79 -2.13
C LYS A 17 -6.12 -7.77 -1.79
N ASN A 18 -6.18 -8.91 -2.48
CA ASN A 18 -7.16 -9.97 -2.19
C ASN A 18 -6.92 -10.71 -0.86
N SER A 19 -5.74 -10.56 -0.25
CA SER A 19 -5.41 -11.15 1.06
C SER A 19 -5.76 -10.24 2.24
N LEU A 20 -6.22 -9.01 1.97
CA LEU A 20 -6.66 -8.07 3.00
C LEU A 20 -7.98 -8.55 3.60
N GLY A 21 -8.09 -8.51 4.92
CA GLY A 21 -9.32 -8.81 5.64
C GLY A 21 -10.30 -7.64 5.59
N GLU A 22 -11.49 -7.81 6.17
CA GLU A 22 -12.54 -6.78 6.19
C GLU A 22 -12.15 -5.54 7.01
N ASP A 23 -11.22 -5.68 7.95
CA ASP A 23 -10.75 -4.60 8.82
C ASP A 23 -9.83 -3.57 8.15
N VAL A 24 -9.34 -3.85 6.93
CA VAL A 24 -8.50 -2.92 6.17
C VAL A 24 -8.90 -2.91 4.71
N ARG A 25 -9.16 -1.71 4.18
CA ARG A 25 -9.54 -1.52 2.78
C ARG A 25 -8.66 -0.46 2.14
N ILE A 26 -8.05 -0.80 1.01
CA ILE A 26 -7.45 0.20 0.12
C ILE A 26 -8.59 0.86 -0.65
N ILE A 27 -8.77 2.16 -0.43
CA ILE A 27 -9.84 2.95 -1.06
C ILE A 27 -9.33 3.83 -2.22
N GLY A 28 -8.01 3.96 -2.37
CA GLY A 28 -7.41 4.65 -3.51
C GLY A 28 -5.95 4.28 -3.74
N GLU A 29 -5.56 4.25 -5.01
CA GLU A 29 -4.19 4.02 -5.47
C GLU A 29 -3.82 5.13 -6.45
N TYR A 30 -2.80 5.92 -6.11
CA TYR A 30 -2.41 7.10 -6.88
C TYR A 30 -0.97 6.97 -7.33
N ALA A 31 -0.77 6.89 -8.65
CA ALA A 31 0.56 6.75 -9.26
C ALA A 31 1.40 8.03 -9.18
N HIS A 32 0.80 9.17 -8.81
CA HIS A 32 1.42 10.49 -8.75
C HIS A 32 1.03 11.24 -7.47
N ALA A 33 2.03 11.67 -6.70
CA ALA A 33 1.86 12.50 -5.50
C ALA A 33 2.46 13.90 -5.72
N TRP A 34 1.81 14.72 -6.56
CA TRP A 34 2.31 16.06 -6.91
C TRP A 34 2.52 16.95 -5.69
N GLY A 35 3.59 17.76 -5.71
CA GLY A 35 3.97 18.60 -4.58
C GLY A 35 4.74 17.87 -3.46
N THR A 36 5.05 16.59 -3.65
CA THR A 36 5.90 15.79 -2.74
C THR A 36 7.07 15.18 -3.50
N HIS A 37 8.06 14.62 -2.78
CA HIS A 37 9.14 13.83 -3.38
C HIS A 37 8.77 12.35 -3.59
N TYR A 38 7.56 11.94 -3.22
CA TYR A 38 7.09 10.58 -3.39
C TYR A 38 6.52 10.36 -4.80
N ASN A 39 6.73 9.16 -5.34
CA ASN A 39 6.19 8.80 -6.65
C ASN A 39 4.66 8.79 -6.62
N GLY A 40 4.06 8.24 -5.56
CA GLY A 40 2.62 8.04 -5.43
C GLY A 40 2.23 7.71 -3.99
N PHE A 41 0.96 7.42 -3.76
CA PHE A 41 0.46 7.04 -2.45
C PHE A 41 -0.73 6.09 -2.55
N ILE A 42 -0.97 5.36 -1.46
CA ILE A 42 -2.19 4.60 -1.25
C ILE A 42 -3.02 5.30 -0.18
N LEU A 43 -4.35 5.31 -0.37
CA LEU A 43 -5.29 5.73 0.64
C LEU A 43 -6.00 4.48 1.17
N LEU A 44 -6.00 4.30 2.48
CA LEU A 44 -6.54 3.13 3.15
C LEU A 44 -7.42 3.53 4.32
N GLU A 45 -8.46 2.74 4.55
CA GLU A 45 -9.28 2.77 5.76
C GLU A 45 -8.96 1.53 6.59
N ALA A 46 -8.80 1.70 7.89
CA ALA A 46 -8.63 0.62 8.85
C ALA A 46 -9.62 0.79 10.00
N SER A 47 -10.22 -0.30 10.47
CA SER A 47 -11.21 -0.27 11.56
C SER A 47 -10.61 0.19 12.89
N ASN A 48 -9.31 -0.02 13.08
CA ASN A 48 -8.54 0.41 14.24
C ASN A 48 -7.02 0.38 13.93
N PHE A 49 -6.21 0.82 14.89
CA PHE A 49 -4.75 0.87 14.73
C PHE A 49 -4.09 -0.51 14.65
N ASP A 50 -4.62 -1.54 15.30
CA ASP A 50 -4.06 -2.90 15.27
C ASP A 50 -4.26 -3.55 13.88
N ALA A 51 -5.42 -3.30 13.26
CA ALA A 51 -5.70 -3.66 11.89
C ALA A 51 -4.70 -3.00 10.93
N PHE A 52 -4.46 -1.69 11.10
CA PHE A 52 -3.43 -0.97 10.35
C PHE A 52 -2.04 -1.57 10.55
N GLN A 53 -1.61 -1.87 11.79
CA GLN A 53 -0.28 -2.45 12.03
C GLN A 53 -0.11 -3.81 11.33
N SER A 54 -1.15 -4.64 11.37
CA SER A 54 -1.18 -5.94 10.70
C SER A 54 -1.06 -5.80 9.19
N PHE A 55 -1.76 -4.82 8.60
CA PHE A 55 -1.60 -4.44 7.20
C PHE A 55 -0.17 -3.96 6.91
N TRP A 56 0.34 -3.02 7.71
CA TRP A 56 1.61 -2.34 7.48
C TRP A 56 2.79 -3.32 7.45
N LYS A 57 2.77 -4.31 8.35
CA LYS A 57 3.76 -5.39 8.36
C LYS A 57 3.76 -6.14 7.02
N LYS A 58 2.60 -6.62 6.58
CA LYS A 58 2.46 -7.36 5.31
C LYS A 58 2.86 -6.48 4.11
N PHE A 59 2.38 -5.24 4.08
CA PHE A 59 2.69 -4.29 3.02
C PHE A 59 4.18 -4.08 2.85
N ARG A 60 4.91 -3.78 3.95
CA ARG A 60 6.36 -3.59 3.88
C ARG A 60 7.10 -4.85 3.46
N ASP A 61 6.67 -6.02 3.90
CA ASP A 61 7.27 -7.29 3.48
C ASP A 61 7.10 -7.53 1.98
N THR A 62 5.92 -7.23 1.42
CA THR A 62 5.63 -7.36 -0.01
C THR A 62 6.34 -6.31 -0.86
N THR A 63 6.40 -5.05 -0.42
CA THR A 63 6.91 -3.94 -1.24
C THR A 63 8.36 -3.59 -0.98
N ARG A 64 9.05 -4.28 -0.05
CA ARG A 64 10.42 -3.97 0.42
C ARG A 64 11.44 -3.68 -0.68
N TRP A 65 11.37 -4.39 -1.79
CA TRP A 65 12.33 -4.28 -2.90
C TRP A 65 11.99 -3.17 -3.89
N TYR A 66 10.77 -2.63 -3.83
CA TYR A 66 10.23 -1.67 -4.80
C TYR A 66 9.97 -0.29 -4.16
N ALA A 67 9.58 -0.25 -2.90
CA ALA A 67 9.31 0.97 -2.14
C ALA A 67 10.49 1.29 -1.22
N ILE A 68 11.42 2.11 -1.73
CA ILE A 68 12.67 2.48 -1.03
C ILE A 68 12.36 3.36 0.19
N GLU A 69 11.39 4.26 0.05
CA GLU A 69 10.99 5.19 1.10
C GLU A 69 9.46 5.21 1.19
N THR A 70 8.95 5.26 2.41
CA THR A 70 7.51 5.39 2.68
C THR A 70 7.30 6.37 3.82
N HIS A 71 6.20 7.10 3.77
CA HIS A 71 5.73 7.96 4.84
C HIS A 71 4.26 7.69 5.09
N THR A 72 3.86 7.66 6.36
CA THR A 72 2.50 7.34 6.77
C THR A 72 1.92 8.52 7.52
N ILE A 73 0.73 8.95 7.08
CA ILE A 73 -0.06 9.99 7.74
C ILE A 73 -1.35 9.32 8.23
N PHE A 74 -1.70 9.54 9.50
CA PHE A 74 -2.95 9.06 10.08
C PHE A 74 -3.94 10.22 10.16
N GLY A 75 -5.17 9.95 9.73
CA GLY A 75 -6.31 10.83 9.95
C GLY A 75 -7.42 10.01 10.61
N GLU A 76 -8.06 10.60 11.61
CA GLU A 76 -9.30 10.11 12.17
C GLU A 76 -10.43 11.04 11.72
N LYS A 77 -11.53 10.46 11.27
CA LYS A 77 -12.68 11.24 10.84
C LYS A 77 -13.51 11.61 12.07
N GLU A 78 -13.76 12.91 12.25
CA GLU A 78 -14.72 13.43 13.24
C GLU A 78 -16.18 13.12 12.85
#